data_AF-A0A970YIU0-F1
#
_entry.id   AF-A0A970YIU0-F1
#
_cell.length_a   1.000
_cell.length_b   1.000
_cell.length_c   1.000
_cell.angle_alpha   90.00
_cell.angle_beta   90.00
_cell.angle_gamma   90.00
#
_symmetry.space_group_name_H-M   'P 1'
#
loop_
_entity.id
_entity.type
_entity.pdbx_description
1 polymer ?
#
loop_
_entity_poly.entity_id
_entity_poly.type
_entity_poly.pdbx_seq_one_letter_code
_entity_poly.pdbx_strand_id
1 'polypeptide(L)'
;MSKTITVSVWILIALASWAVSRLNYLLFHSFIEITAILIAGVLVSMAFISRGKNVLVLRMGCLYSVVIFLDVLHTISYAGMGVFPSWGANQPTQFWILGRLIEASGLALALILPKKRNLNIGYFAGFMIAGAIGTTAISLGYFPECFVMGTGLTSFKISMEYVVIGIILLSIYFLFRSDSPDVLPYRKYYFLALILTAGGEIVFTTYTDVYGFSNMLGHIFRLISYFV
;
A
#
# COMPACT_ATOMS: atom_id res chain seq x y z
N MET A 1 -19.80 13.91 -14.31
CA MET A 1 -18.60 14.14 -15.15
C MET A 1 -18.55 13.10 -16.25
N SER A 2 -18.33 13.49 -17.51
CA SER A 2 -18.16 12.52 -18.60
C SER A 2 -16.86 11.72 -18.40
N LYS A 3 -16.82 10.45 -18.84
CA LYS A 3 -15.63 9.59 -18.72
C LYS A 3 -14.37 10.25 -19.30
N THR A 4 -14.53 11.03 -20.37
CA THR A 4 -13.44 11.77 -21.03
C THR A 4 -12.81 12.82 -20.11
N ILE A 5 -13.61 13.56 -19.34
CA ILE A 5 -13.11 14.57 -18.40
C ILE A 5 -12.27 13.89 -17.31
N THR A 6 -12.71 12.74 -16.81
CA THR A 6 -11.98 12.00 -15.77
C THR A 6 -10.61 11.49 -16.27
N VAL A 7 -10.54 10.99 -17.51
CA VAL A 7 -9.27 10.51 -18.09
C VAL A 7 -8.29 11.68 -18.29
N SER A 8 -8.76 12.81 -18.83
CA SER A 8 -7.92 13.98 -19.03
C SER A 8 -7.33 14.53 -17.72
N VAL A 9 -8.12 14.50 -16.63
CA VAL A 9 -7.64 14.91 -15.29
C VAL A 9 -6.50 14.01 -14.81
N TRP A 10 -6.63 12.69 -14.92
CA TRP A 10 -5.56 11.77 -14.50
C TRP A 10 -4.29 11.90 -15.34
N ILE A 11 -4.41 12.16 -16.65
CA ILE A 11 -3.25 12.45 -17.50
C ILE A 11 -2.54 13.72 -17.04
N LEU A 12 -3.29 14.79 -16.75
CA LEU A 12 -2.71 16.04 -16.23
C LEU A 12 -2.02 15.83 -14.88
N ILE A 13 -2.62 15.07 -13.96
CA ILE A 13 -2.01 14.73 -12.67
C ILE A 13 -0.71 13.95 -12.88
N ALA A 14 -0.69 12.97 -13.80
CA ALA A 14 0.51 12.20 -14.08
C ALA A 14 1.63 13.06 -14.67
N LEU A 15 1.32 13.96 -15.61
CA LEU A 15 2.29 14.88 -16.21
C LEU A 15 2.84 15.89 -15.18
N ALA A 16 1.97 16.44 -14.33
CA ALA A 16 2.38 17.32 -13.24
C ALA A 16 3.27 16.59 -12.24
N SER A 17 2.90 15.36 -11.86
CA SER A 17 3.68 14.51 -10.96
C SER A 17 5.07 14.20 -11.52
N TRP A 18 5.16 13.91 -12.82
CA TRP A 18 6.42 13.72 -13.51
C TRP A 18 7.27 15.00 -13.52
N ALA A 19 6.68 16.17 -13.79
CA ALA A 19 7.42 17.43 -13.74
C ALA A 19 7.97 17.71 -12.33
N VAL A 20 7.17 17.50 -11.28
CA VAL A 20 7.60 17.70 -9.88
C VAL A 20 8.69 16.72 -9.49
N SER A 21 8.58 15.43 -9.87
CA SER A 21 9.60 14.43 -9.51
C SER A 21 10.98 14.73 -10.08
N ARG A 22 11.03 15.41 -11.25
CA ARG A 22 12.28 15.87 -11.87
C ARG A 22 12.89 17.11 -11.21
N LEU A 23 12.06 17.96 -10.59
CA LEU A 23 12.51 19.16 -9.88
C LEU A 23 12.92 18.85 -8.44
N ASN A 24 12.09 18.07 -7.74
CA ASN A 24 12.34 17.65 -6.37
C ASN A 24 11.62 16.32 -6.10
N TYR A 25 12.40 15.24 -6.09
CA TYR A 25 11.85 13.90 -5.90
C TYR A 25 11.22 13.70 -4.52
N LEU A 26 11.84 14.25 -3.46
CA LEU A 26 11.32 14.13 -2.09
C LEU A 26 9.96 14.80 -1.95
N LEU A 27 9.77 15.96 -2.59
CA LEU A 27 8.48 16.64 -2.63
C LEU A 27 7.43 15.79 -3.35
N PHE A 28 7.77 15.23 -4.52
CA PHE A 28 6.88 14.32 -5.24
C PHE A 28 6.50 13.11 -4.39
N HIS A 29 7.49 12.38 -3.87
CA HIS A 29 7.31 11.17 -3.07
C HIS A 29 6.45 11.46 -1.84
N SER A 30 6.83 12.45 -1.04
CA SER A 30 6.12 12.82 0.19
C SER A 30 4.68 13.24 -0.09
N PHE A 31 4.44 13.99 -1.18
CA PHE A 31 3.10 14.43 -1.54
C PHE A 31 2.20 13.23 -1.89
N ILE A 32 2.70 12.28 -2.67
CA ILE A 32 1.95 11.06 -3.02
C ILE A 32 1.67 10.21 -1.78
N GLU A 33 2.68 9.97 -0.95
CA GLU A 33 2.52 9.14 0.25
C GLU A 33 1.56 9.77 1.26
N ILE A 34 1.69 11.08 1.54
CA ILE A 34 0.78 11.80 2.43
C ILE A 34 -0.64 11.79 1.88
N THR A 35 -0.83 11.96 0.57
CA THR A 35 -2.17 11.89 -0.05
C THR A 35 -2.79 10.51 0.15
N ALA A 36 -2.03 9.43 -0.08
CA ALA A 36 -2.50 8.07 0.14
C ALA A 36 -2.85 7.83 1.63
N ILE A 37 -2.00 8.27 2.56
CA ILE A 37 -2.23 8.19 4.01
C ILE A 37 -3.52 8.92 4.40
N LEU A 38 -3.77 10.11 3.86
CA LEU A 38 -4.98 10.88 4.15
C LEU A 38 -6.24 10.17 3.63
N ILE A 39 -6.21 9.64 2.40
CA ILE A 39 -7.34 8.87 1.85
C ILE A 39 -7.64 7.64 2.70
N ALA A 40 -6.59 6.89 3.10
CA ALA A 40 -6.72 5.77 4.01
C ALA A 40 -7.28 6.21 5.38
N GLY A 41 -6.87 7.38 5.89
CA GLY A 41 -7.41 7.95 7.14
C GLY A 41 -8.91 8.25 7.07
N VAL A 42 -9.41 8.69 5.91
CA VAL A 42 -10.85 8.86 5.67
C VAL A 42 -11.55 7.50 5.70
N LEU A 43 -11.00 6.48 5.05
CA LEU A 43 -11.53 5.10 5.09
C LEU A 43 -11.60 4.55 6.51
N VAL A 44 -10.52 4.72 7.29
CA VAL A 44 -10.45 4.34 8.71
C VAL A 44 -11.57 5.04 9.49
N SER A 45 -11.70 6.35 9.34
CA SER A 45 -12.74 7.14 10.02
C SER A 45 -14.14 6.66 9.67
N MET A 46 -14.43 6.46 8.37
CA MET A 46 -15.72 5.95 7.91
C MET A 46 -16.02 4.56 8.46
N ALA A 47 -15.04 3.68 8.54
CA ALA A 47 -15.20 2.32 9.05
C ALA A 47 -15.57 2.30 10.55
N PHE A 48 -14.96 3.17 11.35
CA PHE A 48 -15.28 3.27 12.78
C PHE A 48 -16.61 3.99 13.04
N ILE A 49 -16.97 5.01 12.23
CA ILE A 49 -18.27 5.69 12.32
C ILE A 49 -19.41 4.74 11.92
N SER A 50 -19.22 3.96 10.86
CA SER A 50 -20.21 3.00 10.35
C SER A 50 -20.11 1.61 10.98
N ARG A 51 -19.43 1.49 12.12
CA ARG A 51 -19.13 0.21 12.77
C ARG A 51 -20.40 -0.63 12.93
N GLY A 52 -20.33 -1.87 12.45
CA GLY A 52 -21.43 -2.83 12.51
C GLY A 52 -22.38 -2.82 11.32
N LYS A 53 -22.27 -1.86 10.39
CA LYS A 53 -23.09 -1.82 9.16
C LYS A 53 -22.56 -2.73 8.06
N ASN A 54 -21.23 -2.82 7.92
CA ASN A 54 -20.57 -3.61 6.89
C ASN A 54 -19.25 -4.16 7.45
N VAL A 55 -19.08 -5.49 7.44
CA VAL A 55 -17.91 -6.13 8.04
C VAL A 55 -16.64 -5.95 7.20
N LEU A 56 -16.78 -5.86 5.87
CA LEU A 56 -15.67 -5.62 4.95
C LEU A 56 -15.07 -4.23 5.21
N VAL A 57 -15.94 -3.22 5.30
CA VAL A 57 -15.53 -1.83 5.59
C VAL A 57 -14.88 -1.74 6.97
N LEU A 58 -15.44 -2.41 7.99
CA LEU A 58 -14.81 -2.47 9.31
C LEU A 58 -13.41 -3.09 9.26
N ARG A 59 -13.25 -4.22 8.55
CA ARG A 59 -11.95 -4.90 8.42
C ARG A 59 -10.94 -4.06 7.64
N MET A 60 -11.38 -3.36 6.60
CA MET A 60 -10.55 -2.36 5.92
C MET A 60 -10.07 -1.28 6.88
N GLY A 61 -10.97 -0.68 7.67
CA GLY A 61 -10.57 0.34 8.63
C GLY A 61 -9.55 -0.16 9.66
N CYS A 62 -9.74 -1.38 10.17
CA CYS A 62 -8.76 -2.01 11.06
C CYS A 62 -7.43 -2.34 10.38
N LEU A 63 -7.44 -2.71 9.11
CA LEU A 63 -6.23 -2.98 8.35
C LEU A 63 -5.46 -1.70 8.07
N TYR A 64 -6.15 -0.72 7.49
CA TYR A 64 -5.55 0.53 7.06
C TYR A 64 -5.07 1.40 8.22
N SER A 65 -5.57 1.23 9.45
CA SER A 65 -4.96 1.86 10.62
C SER A 65 -3.53 1.36 10.90
N VAL A 66 -3.25 0.08 10.60
CA VAL A 66 -1.89 -0.48 10.67
C VAL A 66 -1.05 -0.05 9.47
N VAL A 67 -1.61 -0.11 8.27
CA VAL A 67 -0.91 0.26 7.03
C VAL A 67 -0.50 1.73 7.06
N ILE A 68 -1.36 2.64 7.51
CA ILE A 68 -1.04 4.07 7.67
C ILE A 68 0.18 4.26 8.57
N PHE A 69 0.28 3.53 9.69
CA PHE A 69 1.43 3.65 10.58
C PHE A 69 2.73 3.25 9.86
N LEU A 70 2.70 2.16 9.10
CA LEU A 70 3.85 1.69 8.33
C LEU A 70 4.19 2.63 7.16
N ASP A 71 3.20 3.20 6.50
CA ASP A 71 3.37 4.17 5.42
C ASP A 71 3.98 5.48 5.94
N VAL A 72 3.57 5.94 7.13
CA VAL A 72 4.21 7.08 7.79
C VAL A 72 5.68 6.78 8.05
N LEU A 73 6.01 5.61 8.61
CA LEU A 73 7.39 5.20 8.84
C LEU A 73 8.19 5.12 7.54
N HIS A 74 7.64 4.51 6.49
CA HIS A 74 8.21 4.48 5.14
C HIS A 74 8.51 5.90 4.63
N THR A 75 7.54 6.81 4.76
CA THR A 75 7.63 8.18 4.23
C THR A 75 8.74 8.97 4.93
N ILE A 76 8.74 8.98 6.26
CA ILE A 76 9.71 9.78 7.02
C ILE A 76 11.11 9.14 7.02
N SER A 77 11.21 7.83 6.77
CA SER A 77 12.50 7.13 6.60
C SER A 77 13.06 7.17 5.19
N TYR A 78 12.34 7.76 4.24
CA TYR A 78 12.78 7.81 2.86
C TYR A 78 14.16 8.48 2.74
N ALA A 79 15.01 7.93 1.87
CA ALA A 79 16.37 8.41 1.70
C ALA A 79 16.34 9.91 1.40
N GLY A 80 17.16 10.71 2.07
CA GLY A 80 17.19 12.17 1.92
C GLY A 80 16.26 12.98 2.84
N MET A 81 15.34 12.35 3.56
CA MET A 81 14.43 13.06 4.49
C MET A 81 15.13 13.59 5.76
N GLY A 82 16.23 12.94 6.19
CA GLY A 82 17.04 13.38 7.33
C GLY A 82 16.46 13.09 8.73
N VAL A 83 15.29 12.45 8.83
CA VAL A 83 14.66 12.11 10.13
C VAL A 83 15.42 11.01 10.88
N PHE A 84 15.97 10.04 10.15
CA PHE A 84 16.79 8.96 10.70
C PHE A 84 18.19 8.97 10.07
N PRO A 85 19.17 9.68 10.68
CA PRO A 85 20.49 9.90 10.06
C PRO A 85 21.31 8.63 9.81
N SER A 86 21.05 7.57 10.57
CA SER A 86 21.72 6.26 10.42
C SER A 86 21.06 5.35 9.39
N TRP A 87 19.94 5.77 8.79
CA TRP A 87 19.19 4.97 7.83
C TRP A 87 19.46 5.45 6.41
N GLY A 88 19.49 4.49 5.48
CA GLY A 88 19.67 4.73 4.05
C GLY A 88 18.42 4.38 3.25
N ALA A 89 18.61 4.03 1.98
CA ALA A 89 17.51 3.59 1.11
C ALA A 89 16.91 2.22 1.49
N ASN A 90 17.60 1.41 2.30
CA ASN A 90 17.15 0.07 2.65
C ASN A 90 15.92 0.07 3.57
N GLN A 91 15.97 0.81 4.68
CA GLN A 91 14.91 0.86 5.70
C GLN A 91 13.55 1.31 5.14
N PRO A 92 13.41 2.41 4.37
CA PRO A 92 12.14 2.75 3.75
C PRO A 92 11.65 1.64 2.81
N THR A 93 12.52 0.98 2.05
CA THR A 93 12.12 -0.15 1.19
C THR A 93 11.70 -1.38 2.01
N GLN A 94 12.27 -1.60 3.20
CA GLN A 94 11.80 -2.65 4.12
C GLN A 94 10.41 -2.33 4.68
N PHE A 95 10.17 -1.08 5.10
CA PHE A 95 8.84 -0.64 5.54
C PHE A 95 7.80 -0.74 4.42
N TRP A 96 8.18 -0.43 3.18
CA TRP A 96 7.34 -0.63 2.01
C TRP A 96 6.87 -2.08 1.90
N ILE A 97 7.81 -3.02 1.84
CA ILE A 97 7.49 -4.45 1.71
C ILE A 97 6.65 -4.97 2.89
N LEU A 98 7.00 -4.58 4.12
CA LEU A 98 6.21 -4.95 5.30
C LEU A 98 4.77 -4.44 5.20
N GLY A 99 4.60 -3.17 4.81
CA GLY A 99 3.29 -2.54 4.61
C GLY A 99 2.47 -3.25 3.54
N ARG A 100 3.06 -3.53 2.37
CA ARG A 100 2.39 -4.22 1.25
C ARG A 100 2.00 -5.66 1.59
N LEU A 101 2.86 -6.40 2.31
CA LEU A 101 2.52 -7.75 2.77
C LEU A 101 1.32 -7.74 3.73
N ILE A 102 1.28 -6.78 4.66
CA ILE A 102 0.15 -6.60 5.57
C ILE A 102 -1.10 -6.21 4.80
N GLU A 103 -1.02 -5.22 3.91
CA GLU A 103 -2.14 -4.74 3.11
C GLU A 103 -2.74 -5.86 2.24
N ALA A 104 -1.92 -6.53 1.43
CA ALA A 104 -2.38 -7.59 0.54
C ALA A 104 -2.98 -8.76 1.31
N SER A 105 -2.31 -9.22 2.38
CA SER A 105 -2.81 -10.32 3.22
C SER A 105 -4.11 -9.94 3.93
N GLY A 106 -4.21 -8.70 4.42
CA GLY A 106 -5.41 -8.18 5.06
C GLY A 106 -6.59 -8.10 4.11
N LEU A 107 -6.40 -7.57 2.91
CA LEU A 107 -7.44 -7.51 1.88
C LEU A 107 -7.94 -8.91 1.51
N ALA A 108 -7.03 -9.88 1.34
CA ALA A 108 -7.39 -11.28 1.09
C ALA A 108 -8.22 -11.86 2.25
N LEU A 109 -7.72 -11.76 3.48
CA LEU A 109 -8.40 -12.28 4.67
C LEU A 109 -9.73 -11.57 4.95
N ALA A 110 -9.86 -10.30 4.60
CA ALA A 110 -11.09 -9.55 4.78
C ALA A 110 -12.24 -10.12 3.94
N LEU A 111 -11.93 -10.68 2.76
CA LEU A 111 -12.88 -11.35 1.87
C LEU A 111 -13.16 -12.80 2.27
N ILE A 112 -12.18 -13.50 2.84
CA ILE A 112 -12.27 -14.95 3.15
C ILE A 112 -12.90 -15.20 4.51
N LEU A 113 -12.56 -14.40 5.53
CA LEU A 113 -12.92 -14.71 6.91
C LEU A 113 -14.44 -14.63 7.13
N PRO A 114 -15.06 -15.63 7.79
CA PRO A 114 -16.48 -15.58 8.15
C PRO A 114 -16.84 -14.36 8.99
N LYS A 115 -18.10 -13.90 8.92
CA LYS A 115 -18.62 -12.77 9.71
C LYS A 115 -18.80 -13.13 11.19
N LYS A 116 -17.69 -13.28 11.93
CA LYS A 116 -17.70 -13.59 13.38
C LYS A 116 -16.91 -12.54 14.15
N ARG A 117 -17.48 -12.04 15.26
CA ARG A 117 -16.87 -10.99 16.09
C ARG A 117 -15.45 -11.34 16.55
N ASN A 118 -15.24 -12.55 17.07
CA ASN A 118 -13.93 -12.99 17.58
C ASN A 118 -12.87 -13.04 16.46
N LEU A 119 -13.26 -13.42 15.24
CA LEU A 119 -12.36 -13.40 14.09
C LEU A 119 -11.97 -11.98 13.68
N ASN A 120 -12.87 -10.99 13.83
CA ASN A 120 -12.54 -9.60 13.53
C ASN A 120 -11.56 -9.00 14.56
N ILE A 121 -11.68 -9.41 15.83
CA ILE A 121 -10.71 -9.01 16.87
C ILE A 121 -9.35 -9.65 16.57
N GLY A 122 -9.32 -10.96 16.30
CA GLY A 122 -8.09 -11.67 15.95
C GLY A 122 -7.43 -11.14 14.67
N TYR A 123 -8.23 -10.77 13.67
CA TYR A 123 -7.77 -10.11 12.44
C TYR A 123 -7.01 -8.82 12.76
N PHE A 124 -7.63 -7.91 13.53
CA PHE A 124 -7.00 -6.63 13.85
C PHE A 124 -5.76 -6.81 14.74
N ALA A 125 -5.87 -7.62 15.80
CA ALA A 125 -4.75 -7.90 16.69
C ALA A 125 -3.58 -8.57 15.96
N GLY A 126 -3.86 -9.51 15.05
CA GLY A 126 -2.85 -10.20 14.24
C GLY A 126 -2.03 -9.23 13.40
N PHE A 127 -2.67 -8.28 12.71
CA PHE A 127 -1.95 -7.29 11.90
C PHE A 127 -1.22 -6.25 12.74
N MET A 128 -1.77 -5.83 13.89
CA MET A 128 -1.06 -4.97 14.84
C MET A 128 0.23 -5.64 15.33
N ILE A 129 0.15 -6.91 15.71
CA ILE A 129 1.31 -7.69 16.17
C ILE A 129 2.31 -7.88 15.03
N ALA A 130 1.86 -8.23 13.82
CA ALA A 130 2.73 -8.39 12.66
C ALA A 130 3.46 -7.08 12.31
N GLY A 131 2.75 -5.95 12.32
CA GLY A 131 3.33 -4.62 12.09
C GLY A 131 4.36 -4.24 13.16
N ALA A 132 4.07 -4.52 14.43
CA ALA A 132 4.99 -4.26 15.54
C ALA A 132 6.25 -5.14 15.46
N ILE A 133 6.10 -6.45 15.21
CA ILE A 133 7.22 -7.38 15.05
C ILE A 133 8.08 -6.96 13.85
N GLY A 134 7.47 -6.69 12.71
CA GLY A 134 8.19 -6.28 11.49
C GLY A 134 8.94 -4.95 11.68
N THR A 135 8.28 -3.95 12.28
CA THR A 135 8.91 -2.65 12.60
C THR A 135 10.10 -2.82 13.55
N THR A 136 9.95 -3.68 14.56
CA THR A 136 11.03 -4.01 15.50
C THR A 136 12.19 -4.71 14.78
N ALA A 137 11.89 -5.69 13.92
CA ALA A 137 12.90 -6.39 13.13
C ALA A 137 13.68 -5.45 12.20
N ILE A 138 13.00 -4.48 11.56
CA ILE A 138 13.65 -3.45 10.74
C ILE A 138 14.56 -2.57 11.60
N SER A 139 14.04 -2.09 12.73
CA SER A 139 14.77 -1.18 13.61
C SER A 139 16.02 -1.80 14.23
N LEU A 140 15.98 -3.12 14.48
CA LEU A 140 17.10 -3.89 15.03
C LEU A 140 18.01 -4.51 13.94
N GLY A 141 17.71 -4.32 12.66
CA GLY A 141 18.52 -4.86 11.56
C GLY A 141 18.35 -6.37 11.31
N TYR A 142 17.29 -6.99 11.83
CA TYR A 142 16.96 -8.40 11.58
C TYR A 142 16.10 -8.63 10.33
N PHE A 143 15.50 -7.57 9.78
CA PHE A 143 14.72 -7.68 8.54
C PHE A 143 15.67 -7.83 7.34
N PRO A 144 15.39 -8.72 6.37
CA PRO A 144 16.28 -8.93 5.22
C PRO A 144 16.52 -7.65 4.41
N GLU A 145 17.70 -7.52 3.83
CA GLU A 145 18.00 -6.37 2.97
C GLU A 145 17.07 -6.34 1.76
N CYS A 146 16.49 -5.17 1.52
CA CYS A 146 15.62 -4.90 0.37
C CYS A 146 16.29 -4.01 -0.69
N PHE A 147 17.31 -3.25 -0.31
CA PHE A 147 18.05 -2.37 -1.22
C PHE A 147 19.51 -2.24 -0.79
N VAL A 148 20.42 -2.32 -1.76
CA VAL A 148 21.87 -2.12 -1.55
C VAL A 148 22.33 -0.96 -2.43
N MET A 149 22.96 0.04 -1.82
CA MET A 149 23.45 1.22 -2.54
C MET A 149 24.44 0.82 -3.64
N GLY A 150 24.28 1.37 -4.84
CA GLY A 150 25.10 1.05 -6.02
C GLY A 150 24.74 -0.25 -6.73
N THR A 151 23.94 -1.13 -6.11
CA THR A 151 23.45 -2.39 -6.72
C THR A 151 21.96 -2.31 -7.08
N GLY A 152 21.14 -1.66 -6.23
CA GLY A 152 19.69 -1.55 -6.40
C GLY A 152 18.92 -2.53 -5.52
N LEU A 153 17.77 -2.99 -6.03
CA LEU A 153 16.88 -3.92 -5.32
C LEU A 153 17.53 -5.29 -5.11
N THR A 154 17.31 -5.89 -3.94
CA THR A 154 17.76 -7.26 -3.66
C THR A 154 16.80 -8.31 -4.24
N SER A 155 17.27 -9.54 -4.41
CA SER A 155 16.41 -10.67 -4.80
C SER A 155 15.29 -10.90 -3.79
N PHE A 156 15.55 -10.73 -2.50
CA PHE A 156 14.53 -10.83 -1.46
C PHE A 156 13.38 -9.85 -1.71
N LYS A 157 13.70 -8.56 -1.93
CA LYS A 157 12.70 -7.53 -2.23
C LYS A 157 11.85 -7.94 -3.42
N ILE A 158 12.50 -8.27 -4.54
CA ILE A 158 11.81 -8.60 -5.79
C ILE A 158 10.90 -9.82 -5.61
N SER A 159 11.38 -10.88 -4.94
CA SER A 159 10.57 -12.06 -4.65
C SER A 159 9.35 -11.73 -3.78
N MET A 160 9.50 -10.87 -2.77
CA MET A 160 8.38 -10.47 -1.93
C MET A 160 7.32 -9.66 -2.68
N GLU A 161 7.70 -8.82 -3.64
CA GLU A 161 6.72 -8.13 -4.51
C GLU A 161 5.89 -9.13 -5.32
N TYR A 162 6.52 -10.17 -5.87
CA TYR A 162 5.79 -11.22 -6.57
C TYR A 162 4.87 -12.03 -5.64
N VAL A 163 5.27 -12.23 -4.37
CA VAL A 163 4.38 -12.81 -3.36
C VAL A 163 3.18 -11.89 -3.10
N VAL A 164 3.39 -10.58 -2.94
CA VAL A 164 2.32 -9.58 -2.80
C VAL A 164 1.36 -9.64 -4.00
N ILE A 165 1.89 -9.65 -5.22
CA ILE A 165 1.08 -9.80 -6.45
C ILE A 165 0.26 -11.09 -6.42
N GLY A 166 0.87 -12.22 -6.03
CA GLY A 166 0.16 -13.50 -5.89
C GLY A 166 -1.02 -13.42 -4.90
N ILE A 167 -0.83 -12.75 -3.75
CA ILE A 167 -1.89 -12.53 -2.76
C ILE A 167 -2.98 -11.60 -3.29
N ILE A 168 -2.62 -10.57 -4.06
CA ILE A 168 -3.58 -9.68 -4.73
C ILE A 168 -4.41 -10.46 -5.74
N LEU A 169 -3.80 -11.32 -6.56
CA LEU A 169 -4.51 -12.18 -7.52
C LEU A 169 -5.47 -13.15 -6.80
N LEU A 170 -5.05 -13.71 -5.65
CA LEU A 170 -5.91 -14.52 -4.81
C LEU A 170 -7.08 -13.72 -4.23
N SER A 171 -6.85 -12.46 -3.84
CA SER A 171 -7.90 -11.54 -3.39
C SER A 171 -8.92 -11.28 -4.49
N ILE A 172 -8.46 -11.05 -5.73
CA ILE A 172 -9.33 -10.90 -6.90
C ILE A 172 -10.17 -12.16 -7.11
N TYR A 173 -9.57 -13.35 -7.02
CA TYR A 173 -10.31 -14.60 -7.12
C TYR A 173 -11.45 -14.69 -6.08
N PHE A 174 -11.17 -14.44 -4.80
CA PHE A 174 -12.19 -14.46 -3.75
C PHE A 174 -13.22 -13.35 -3.88
N LEU A 175 -12.83 -12.17 -4.37
CA LEU A 175 -13.72 -11.05 -4.62
C LEU A 175 -14.85 -11.43 -5.61
N PHE A 176 -14.50 -12.16 -6.67
CA PHE A 176 -15.47 -12.64 -7.66
C PHE A 176 -16.27 -13.87 -7.22
N ARG A 177 -15.77 -14.64 -6.24
CA ARG A 177 -16.51 -15.75 -5.62
C ARG A 177 -17.44 -15.30 -4.49
N SER A 178 -17.30 -14.08 -3.99
CA SER A 178 -18.07 -13.60 -2.85
C SER A 178 -19.42 -13.01 -3.28
N ASP A 179 -20.51 -13.67 -2.90
CA ASP A 179 -21.88 -13.14 -3.01
C ASP A 179 -22.36 -12.37 -1.77
N SER A 180 -21.43 -12.01 -0.89
CA SER A 180 -21.75 -11.22 0.32
C SER A 180 -22.33 -9.85 -0.04
N PRO A 181 -23.45 -9.42 0.57
CA PRO A 181 -24.00 -8.07 0.38
C PRO A 181 -23.04 -6.97 0.86
N ASP A 182 -22.05 -7.33 1.69
CA ASP A 182 -21.03 -6.39 2.16
C ASP A 182 -19.96 -6.10 1.09
N VAL A 183 -19.85 -6.96 0.08
CA VAL A 183 -18.83 -6.93 -0.98
C VAL A 183 -19.42 -6.44 -2.29
N LEU A 184 -20.62 -6.91 -2.65
CA LEU A 184 -21.27 -6.64 -3.95
C LEU A 184 -21.30 -5.15 -4.35
N PRO A 185 -21.66 -4.20 -3.46
CA PRO A 185 -21.71 -2.78 -3.82
C PRO A 185 -20.35 -2.19 -4.22
N TYR A 186 -19.25 -2.77 -3.72
CA TYR A 186 -17.89 -2.24 -3.87
C TYR A 186 -17.04 -3.05 -4.84
N ARG A 187 -17.54 -4.20 -5.32
CA ARG A 187 -16.77 -5.21 -6.08
C ARG A 187 -15.98 -4.61 -7.24
N LYS A 188 -16.60 -3.72 -8.03
CA LYS A 188 -15.96 -3.07 -9.18
C LYS A 188 -14.76 -2.20 -8.77
N TYR A 189 -14.93 -1.40 -7.73
CA TYR A 189 -13.90 -0.47 -7.23
C TYR A 189 -12.74 -1.25 -6.63
N TYR A 190 -13.05 -2.24 -5.79
CA TYR A 190 -12.08 -3.18 -5.25
C TYR A 190 -11.26 -3.88 -6.34
N PHE A 191 -11.92 -4.39 -7.38
CA PHE A 191 -11.22 -5.04 -8.49
C PHE A 191 -10.24 -4.07 -9.17
N LEU A 192 -10.68 -2.84 -9.44
CA LEU A 192 -9.84 -1.84 -10.08
C LEU A 192 -8.65 -1.43 -9.18
N ALA A 193 -8.87 -1.21 -7.89
CA ALA A 193 -7.80 -0.94 -6.92
C ALA A 193 -6.79 -2.10 -6.86
N LEU A 194 -7.25 -3.35 -6.79
CA LEU A 194 -6.35 -4.52 -6.76
C LEU A 194 -5.51 -4.65 -8.04
N ILE A 195 -6.09 -4.42 -9.22
CA ILE A 195 -5.34 -4.45 -10.48
C ILE A 195 -4.32 -3.30 -10.57
N LEU A 196 -4.69 -2.10 -10.12
CA LEU A 196 -3.77 -0.96 -10.08
C LEU A 196 -2.63 -1.20 -9.09
N THR A 197 -2.92 -1.78 -7.92
CA THR A 197 -1.90 -2.16 -6.94
C THR A 197 -0.93 -3.19 -7.54
N ALA A 198 -1.44 -4.27 -8.15
CA ALA A 198 -0.59 -5.26 -8.81
C ALA A 198 0.27 -4.66 -9.93
N GLY A 199 -0.29 -3.75 -10.73
CA GLY A 199 0.45 -2.99 -11.73
C GLY A 199 1.57 -2.15 -11.12
N GLY A 200 1.28 -1.45 -10.03
CA GLY A 200 2.27 -0.70 -9.25
C GLY A 200 3.42 -1.58 -8.75
N GLU A 201 3.12 -2.73 -8.14
CA GLU A 201 4.16 -3.64 -7.63
C GLU A 201 5.05 -4.21 -8.74
N ILE A 202 4.47 -4.53 -9.91
CA ILE A 202 5.26 -4.93 -11.08
C ILE A 202 6.26 -3.83 -11.44
N VAL A 203 5.81 -2.57 -11.50
CA VAL A 203 6.71 -1.45 -11.80
C VAL A 203 7.77 -1.27 -10.71
N PHE A 204 7.40 -1.41 -9.43
CA PHE A 204 8.35 -1.32 -8.32
C PHE A 204 9.42 -2.42 -8.35
N THR A 205 9.23 -3.55 -9.03
CA THR A 205 10.29 -4.57 -9.19
C THR A 205 11.44 -4.13 -10.10
N THR A 206 11.27 -3.06 -10.89
CA THR A 206 12.18 -2.71 -11.99
C THR A 206 13.10 -1.52 -11.69
N TYR A 207 12.94 -0.82 -10.56
CA TYR A 207 13.77 0.35 -10.30
C TYR A 207 15.16 -0.03 -9.78
N THR A 208 16.18 0.69 -10.26
CA THR A 208 17.57 0.58 -9.80
C THR A 208 17.96 1.72 -8.86
N ASP A 209 17.24 2.82 -8.94
CA ASP A 209 17.38 4.02 -8.12
C ASP A 209 16.02 4.34 -7.46
N VAL A 210 16.05 4.67 -6.16
CA VAL A 210 14.87 5.08 -5.41
C VAL A 210 14.28 6.37 -5.98
N TYR A 211 15.08 7.26 -6.59
CA TYR A 211 14.59 8.45 -7.29
C TYR A 211 14.28 8.20 -8.79
N GLY A 212 14.23 6.93 -9.20
CA GLY A 212 14.08 6.52 -10.59
C GLY A 212 12.65 6.69 -11.14
N PHE A 213 12.55 6.61 -12.47
CA PHE A 213 11.27 6.68 -13.20
C PHE A 213 10.30 5.56 -12.81
N SER A 214 10.79 4.31 -12.70
CA SER A 214 9.95 3.19 -12.29
C SER A 214 9.39 3.40 -10.87
N ASN A 215 10.18 3.91 -9.93
CA ASN A 215 9.69 4.21 -8.59
C ASN A 215 8.57 5.28 -8.64
N MET A 216 8.78 6.35 -9.42
CA MET A 216 7.79 7.40 -9.62
C MET A 216 6.49 6.86 -10.24
N LEU A 217 6.61 6.04 -11.28
CA LEU A 217 5.46 5.46 -11.96
C LEU A 217 4.67 4.54 -11.00
N GLY A 218 5.36 3.72 -10.20
CA GLY A 218 4.74 2.90 -9.15
C GLY A 218 3.94 3.75 -8.14
N HIS A 219 4.47 4.91 -7.72
CA HIS A 219 3.74 5.83 -6.84
C HIS A 219 2.49 6.43 -7.51
N ILE A 220 2.50 6.67 -8.82
CA ILE A 220 1.29 7.09 -9.55
C ILE A 220 0.23 5.98 -9.54
N PHE A 221 0.62 4.72 -9.79
CA PHE A 221 -0.29 3.57 -9.68
C PHE A 221 -0.90 3.49 -8.27
N ARG A 222 -0.08 3.64 -7.24
CA ARG A 222 -0.52 3.68 -5.83
C ARG A 222 -1.55 4.79 -5.59
N LEU A 223 -1.28 6.01 -6.04
CA LEU A 223 -2.21 7.13 -5.85
C LEU A 223 -3.59 6.84 -6.46
N ILE A 224 -3.61 6.37 -7.70
CA ILE A 224 -4.87 6.05 -8.40
C ILE A 224 -5.57 4.89 -7.68
N SER A 225 -4.82 3.87 -7.23
CA SER A 225 -5.38 2.75 -6.49
C SER A 225 -6.06 3.15 -5.19
N TYR A 226 -5.49 4.09 -4.43
CA TYR A 226 -6.08 4.55 -3.16
C TYR A 226 -7.32 5.41 -3.39
N PHE A 227 -7.38 6.14 -4.50
CA PHE A 227 -8.52 7.00 -4.83
C PHE A 227 -9.77 6.21 -5.26
N VAL A 228 -9.59 5.07 -5.92
CA VAL A 228 -10.66 4.23 -6.48
C VAL A 228 -11.39 3.44 -5.42
#